data_AF-A0A165M015-F1
#
_entry.id   AF-A0A165M015-F1
#
_cell.length_a   1.000
_cell.length_b   1.000
_cell.length_c   1.000
_cell.angle_alpha   90.00
_cell.angle_beta   90.00
_cell.angle_gamma   90.00
#
_symmetry.space_group_name_H-M   'P 1'
#
loop_
_entity.id
_entity.type
_entity.pdbx_description
1 polymer ?
#
loop_
_entity_poly.entity_id
_entity_poly.type
_entity_poly.pdbx_seq_one_letter_code
_entity_poly.pdbx_strand_id
1 'polypeptide(L)'
;MNLALHHLLAACRFAARTYELEQENSGQPFGGFWEEILHNSLAVATLTVASLESYANEMYFEGSILGDSLSPAAAAEISTLIDRESVLKKYSLALAIRAEKRLDFGSSAVQNADALIKLRNSVVHFRPEWFGEQQSHEKLSRRLQHRFQPSPFLPNELLFPRSWASASFAYWAVQSSVAFIKNFYAEIGLPCPLDQFDEKIALLLNPA
;
A
#
# COMPACT_ATOMS: atom_id res chain seq x y z
N MET A 1 -16.68 -12.87 -2.51
CA MET A 1 -16.00 -12.01 -3.51
C MET A 1 -14.81 -11.41 -2.81
N ASN A 2 -13.57 -11.74 -3.22
CA ASN A 2 -12.37 -11.24 -2.55
C ASN A 2 -12.03 -9.82 -3.06
N LEU A 3 -12.55 -8.80 -2.39
CA LEU A 3 -12.35 -7.40 -2.80
C LEU A 3 -10.89 -6.98 -2.61
N ALA A 4 -10.21 -7.54 -1.60
CA ALA A 4 -8.82 -7.24 -1.32
C ALA A 4 -7.89 -7.51 -2.53
N LEU A 5 -8.08 -8.66 -3.19
CA LEU A 5 -7.36 -9.03 -4.40
C LEU A 5 -7.71 -8.13 -5.58
N HIS A 6 -9.00 -7.79 -5.76
CA HIS A 6 -9.40 -6.92 -6.86
C HIS A 6 -8.80 -5.51 -6.74
N HIS A 7 -8.70 -4.97 -5.52
CA HIS A 7 -7.97 -3.72 -5.29
C HIS A 7 -6.49 -3.85 -5.69
N LEU A 8 -5.81 -4.93 -5.30
CA LEU A 8 -4.41 -5.15 -5.66
C LEU A 8 -4.20 -5.28 -7.17
N LEU A 9 -5.04 -6.08 -7.85
CA LEU A 9 -4.94 -6.28 -9.30
C LEU A 9 -5.22 -4.99 -10.07
N ALA A 10 -6.18 -4.18 -9.59
CA ALA A 10 -6.42 -2.86 -10.16
C ALA A 10 -5.22 -1.93 -9.97
N ALA A 11 -4.59 -1.94 -8.79
CA ALA A 11 -3.35 -1.19 -8.56
C ALA A 11 -2.22 -1.62 -9.51
N CYS A 12 -2.08 -2.91 -9.79
CA CYS A 12 -1.08 -3.41 -10.75
C CYS A 12 -1.32 -2.82 -12.15
N ARG A 13 -2.58 -2.72 -12.60
CA ARG A 13 -2.92 -2.14 -13.90
C ARG A 13 -2.58 -0.65 -14.00
N PHE A 14 -2.90 0.11 -12.95
CA PHE A 14 -2.51 1.52 -12.91
C PHE A 14 -1.00 1.69 -12.84
N ALA A 15 -0.28 0.81 -12.13
CA ALA A 15 1.17 0.83 -12.09
C ALA A 15 1.80 0.57 -13.48
N ALA A 16 1.29 -0.41 -14.23
CA ALA A 16 1.69 -0.64 -15.61
C ALA A 16 1.42 0.56 -16.50
N ARG A 17 0.23 1.18 -16.38
CA ARG A 17 -0.10 2.37 -17.17
C ARG A 17 0.82 3.55 -16.85
N THR A 18 1.17 3.74 -15.57
CA THR A 18 2.17 4.76 -15.18
C THR A 18 3.51 4.49 -15.85
N TYR A 19 3.98 3.23 -15.87
CA TYR A 19 5.22 2.86 -16.54
C TYR A 19 5.17 3.13 -18.05
N GLU A 20 4.11 2.73 -18.74
CA GLU A 20 3.92 3.02 -20.17
C GLU A 20 4.04 4.51 -20.46
N LEU A 21 3.35 5.35 -19.68
CA LEU A 21 3.39 6.81 -19.84
C LEU A 21 4.79 7.40 -19.61
N GLU A 22 5.54 6.92 -18.61
CA GLU A 22 6.92 7.37 -18.40
C GLU A 22 7.83 6.98 -19.57
N GLN A 23 7.62 5.80 -20.17
CA GLN A 23 8.40 5.33 -21.31
C GLN A 23 8.05 6.07 -22.60
N GLU A 24 6.76 6.26 -22.89
CA GLU A 24 6.24 7.02 -24.03
C GLU A 24 6.75 8.47 -24.04
N ASN A 25 6.96 9.05 -22.85
CA ASN A 25 7.38 10.44 -22.68
C ASN A 25 8.83 10.56 -22.20
N SER A 26 9.64 9.50 -22.32
CA SER A 26 11.02 9.50 -21.86
C SER A 26 11.84 10.61 -22.55
N GLY A 27 12.56 11.39 -21.75
CA GLY A 27 13.34 12.54 -22.22
C GLY A 27 12.53 13.80 -22.58
N GLN A 28 11.20 13.74 -22.55
CA GLN A 28 10.36 14.92 -22.72
C GLN A 28 10.41 15.81 -21.47
N PRO A 29 10.27 17.15 -21.61
CA PRO A 29 10.06 18.01 -20.47
C PRO A 29 8.72 17.72 -19.80
N PHE A 30 8.56 18.18 -18.55
CA PHE A 30 7.28 18.16 -17.85
C PHE A 30 6.15 18.74 -18.73
N GLY A 31 5.03 18.04 -18.82
CA GLY A 31 3.90 18.40 -19.68
C GLY A 31 2.59 17.75 -19.26
N GLY A 32 1.53 17.94 -20.06
CA GLY A 32 0.16 17.50 -19.71
C GLY A 32 0.00 16.00 -19.47
N PHE A 33 0.84 15.15 -20.07
CA PHE A 33 0.86 13.70 -19.81
C PHE A 33 1.13 13.37 -18.34
N TRP A 34 1.79 14.25 -17.60
CA TRP A 34 2.12 14.03 -16.19
C TRP A 34 0.88 13.98 -15.29
N GLU A 35 -0.22 14.64 -15.68
CA GLU A 35 -1.47 14.56 -14.92
C GLU A 35 -2.00 13.12 -14.88
N GLU A 36 -1.91 12.38 -15.99
CA GLU A 36 -2.30 10.96 -16.03
C GLU A 36 -1.36 10.10 -15.16
N ILE A 37 -0.05 10.38 -15.16
CA ILE A 37 0.92 9.74 -14.26
C ILE A 37 0.52 9.97 -12.79
N LEU A 38 0.15 11.21 -12.43
CA LEU A 38 -0.31 11.54 -11.07
C LEU A 38 -1.61 10.81 -10.73
N HIS A 39 -2.61 10.83 -11.62
CA HIS A 39 -3.90 10.17 -11.39
C HIS A 39 -3.74 8.66 -11.20
N ASN A 40 -2.93 8.01 -12.03
CA ASN A 40 -2.64 6.59 -11.89
C ASN A 40 -1.87 6.31 -10.59
N SER A 41 -0.90 7.16 -10.21
CA SER A 41 -0.17 7.03 -8.96
C SER A 41 -1.07 7.19 -7.72
N LEU A 42 -2.03 8.12 -7.76
CA LEU A 42 -3.06 8.27 -6.72
C LEU A 42 -3.95 7.03 -6.62
N ALA A 43 -4.34 6.45 -7.76
CA ALA A 43 -5.08 5.19 -7.78
C ALA A 43 -4.26 4.06 -7.17
N VAL A 44 -2.98 3.92 -7.51
CA VAL A 44 -2.08 2.92 -6.92
C VAL A 44 -1.96 3.10 -5.40
N ALA A 45 -1.67 4.31 -4.91
CA ALA A 45 -1.56 4.60 -3.47
C ALA A 45 -2.85 4.24 -2.72
N THR A 46 -4.00 4.55 -3.30
CA THR A 46 -5.31 4.29 -2.69
C THR A 46 -5.63 2.80 -2.70
N LEU A 47 -5.49 2.14 -3.84
CA LEU A 47 -5.90 0.75 -4.03
C LEU A 47 -4.97 -0.24 -3.33
N THR A 48 -3.67 0.04 -3.26
CA THR A 48 -2.73 -0.81 -2.49
C THR A 48 -3.05 -0.79 -0.99
N VAL A 49 -3.43 0.36 -0.43
CA VAL A 49 -3.84 0.46 0.99
C VAL A 49 -5.24 -0.09 1.21
N ALA A 50 -6.17 0.12 0.27
CA ALA A 50 -7.49 -0.50 0.31
C ALA A 50 -7.37 -2.03 0.30
N SER A 51 -6.47 -2.60 -0.51
CA SER A 51 -6.17 -4.03 -0.51
C SER A 51 -5.69 -4.51 0.86
N LEU A 52 -4.72 -3.81 1.48
CA LEU A 52 -4.24 -4.14 2.82
C LEU A 52 -5.36 -4.11 3.86
N GLU A 53 -6.22 -3.09 3.82
CA GLU A 53 -7.35 -2.95 4.75
C GLU A 53 -8.44 -4.00 4.52
N SER A 54 -8.80 -4.28 3.26
CA SER A 54 -9.76 -5.32 2.92
C SER A 54 -9.27 -6.70 3.33
N TYR A 55 -7.99 -7.03 3.10
CA TYR A 55 -7.41 -8.27 3.60
C TYR A 55 -7.52 -8.36 5.12
N ALA A 56 -7.24 -7.26 5.83
CA ALA A 56 -7.40 -7.22 7.27
C ALA A 56 -8.84 -7.50 7.68
N ASN A 57 -9.81 -6.83 7.07
CA ASN A 57 -11.23 -6.99 7.37
C ASN A 57 -11.71 -8.43 7.06
N GLU A 58 -11.33 -8.99 5.91
CA GLU A 58 -11.69 -10.36 5.51
C GLU A 58 -11.26 -11.39 6.59
N MET A 59 -10.11 -11.20 7.26
CA MET A 59 -9.69 -12.06 8.38
C MET A 59 -10.67 -12.07 9.56
N TYR A 60 -11.27 -10.93 9.87
CA TYR A 60 -12.18 -10.75 11.01
C TYR A 60 -13.63 -11.15 10.67
N PHE A 61 -14.09 -10.85 9.46
CA PHE A 61 -15.50 -11.03 9.09
C PHE A 61 -15.79 -12.39 8.42
N GLU A 62 -14.81 -13.02 7.76
CA GLU A 62 -14.97 -14.37 7.20
C GLU A 62 -14.56 -15.47 8.19
N GLY A 63 -14.01 -15.09 9.36
CA GLY A 63 -13.55 -16.02 10.39
C GLY A 63 -12.38 -16.92 9.96
N SER A 64 -11.85 -16.74 8.75
CA SER A 64 -10.84 -17.60 8.11
C SER A 64 -9.53 -17.68 8.89
N ILE A 65 -9.21 -16.64 9.68
CA ILE A 65 -7.97 -16.55 10.45
C ILE A 65 -8.20 -16.53 11.97
N LEU A 66 -9.40 -16.22 12.46
CA LEU A 66 -9.65 -16.14 13.90
C LEU A 66 -10.61 -17.23 14.43
N GLY A 67 -11.25 -17.99 13.53
CA GLY A 67 -12.38 -18.88 13.81
C GLY A 67 -12.09 -20.06 14.75
N ASP A 68 -10.84 -20.47 14.90
CA ASP A 68 -10.44 -21.52 15.86
C ASP A 68 -9.88 -20.95 17.17
N SER A 69 -9.49 -19.67 17.18
CA SER A 69 -8.83 -19.02 18.33
C SER A 69 -9.82 -18.34 19.27
N LEU A 70 -11.04 -18.06 18.81
CA LEU A 70 -12.05 -17.29 19.55
C LEU A 70 -13.42 -17.96 19.50
N SER A 71 -14.21 -17.79 20.57
CA SER A 71 -15.64 -18.13 20.52
C SER A 71 -16.38 -17.19 19.56
N PRO A 72 -17.52 -17.61 18.97
CA PRO A 72 -18.29 -16.74 18.07
C PRO A 72 -18.68 -15.39 18.70
N ALA A 73 -18.98 -15.37 19.99
CA ALA A 73 -19.29 -14.14 20.73
C ALA A 73 -18.07 -13.21 20.84
N ALA A 74 -16.90 -13.77 21.18
CA ALA A 74 -15.66 -12.99 21.25
C ALA A 74 -15.23 -12.48 19.88
N ALA A 75 -15.40 -13.28 18.82
CA ALA A 75 -15.12 -12.86 17.45
C ALA A 75 -16.00 -11.67 17.03
N ALA A 76 -17.30 -11.69 17.36
CA ALA A 76 -18.21 -10.58 17.05
C ALA A 76 -17.83 -9.27 17.78
N GLU A 77 -17.47 -9.35 19.07
CA GLU A 77 -17.00 -8.16 19.81
C GLU A 77 -15.68 -7.63 19.25
N ILE A 78 -14.72 -8.50 18.98
CA ILE A 78 -13.43 -8.10 18.41
C ILE A 78 -13.61 -7.46 17.04
N SER A 79 -14.43 -8.03 16.16
CA SER A 79 -14.73 -7.45 14.85
C SER A 79 -15.35 -6.05 14.96
N THR A 80 -16.18 -5.81 15.98
CA THR A 80 -16.74 -4.47 16.25
C THR A 80 -15.68 -3.49 16.73
N LEU A 81 -14.76 -3.94 17.60
CA LEU A 81 -13.69 -3.10 18.15
C LEU A 81 -12.67 -2.69 17.09
N ILE A 82 -12.30 -3.62 16.20
CA ILE A 82 -11.26 -3.37 15.19
C ILE A 82 -11.72 -2.56 14.00
N ASP A 83 -13.03 -2.43 13.77
CA ASP A 83 -13.57 -1.84 12.53
C ASP A 83 -13.00 -0.44 12.26
N ARG A 84 -12.85 0.36 13.33
CA ARG A 84 -12.33 1.73 13.29
C ARG A 84 -10.82 1.86 13.53
N GLU A 85 -10.12 0.76 13.71
CA GLU A 85 -8.68 0.78 13.98
C GLU A 85 -7.86 0.99 12.72
N SER A 86 -6.63 1.48 12.90
CA SER A 86 -5.69 1.63 11.79
C SER A 86 -5.35 0.27 11.16
N VAL A 87 -5.06 0.26 9.85
CA VAL A 87 -4.71 -0.96 9.09
C VAL A 87 -3.66 -1.82 9.81
N LEU A 88 -2.52 -1.23 10.21
CA LEU A 88 -1.47 -1.99 10.91
C LEU A 88 -1.90 -2.48 12.30
N LYS A 89 -2.81 -1.77 12.98
CA LYS A 89 -3.36 -2.23 14.26
C LYS A 89 -4.27 -3.45 14.07
N LYS A 90 -5.06 -3.49 12.99
CA LYS A 90 -5.86 -4.67 12.60
C LYS A 90 -4.95 -5.88 12.39
N TYR A 91 -3.83 -5.75 11.66
CA TYR A 91 -2.85 -6.83 11.50
C TYR A 91 -2.14 -7.21 12.81
N SER A 92 -1.72 -6.22 13.60
CA SER A 92 -1.04 -6.47 14.87
C SER A 92 -1.92 -7.24 15.86
N LEU A 93 -3.23 -6.98 15.89
CA LEU A 93 -4.14 -7.72 16.76
C LEU A 93 -4.37 -9.15 16.25
N ALA A 94 -4.55 -9.33 14.94
CA ALA A 94 -4.71 -10.66 14.35
C ALA A 94 -3.49 -11.54 14.62
N LEU A 95 -2.28 -10.97 14.49
CA LEU A 95 -1.03 -11.66 14.81
C LEU A 95 -0.93 -12.03 16.30
N ALA A 96 -1.37 -11.14 17.19
CA ALA A 96 -1.36 -11.40 18.64
C ALA A 96 -2.35 -12.50 19.04
N ILE A 97 -3.55 -12.53 18.43
CA ILE A 97 -4.56 -13.55 18.72
C ILE A 97 -4.12 -14.91 18.20
N ARG A 98 -3.59 -14.97 16.97
CA ARG A 98 -3.33 -16.25 16.30
C ARG A 98 -1.96 -16.86 16.60
N ALA A 99 -0.94 -16.04 16.76
CA ALA A 99 0.44 -16.50 16.88
C ALA A 99 1.14 -16.05 18.17
N GLU A 100 0.42 -15.34 19.06
CA GLU A 100 0.97 -14.78 20.30
C GLU A 100 2.20 -13.87 20.06
N LYS A 101 2.27 -13.27 18.87
CA LYS A 101 3.37 -12.42 18.41
C LYS A 101 2.96 -10.94 18.34
N ARG A 102 3.96 -10.07 18.36
CA ARG A 102 3.79 -8.64 18.07
C ARG A 102 4.24 -8.35 16.65
N LEU A 103 3.58 -7.40 16.00
CA LEU A 103 4.00 -6.93 14.68
C LEU A 103 5.37 -6.26 14.79
N ASP A 104 6.34 -6.74 14.00
CA ASP A 104 7.69 -6.19 14.01
C ASP A 104 7.78 -4.91 13.18
N PHE A 105 7.59 -3.76 13.84
CA PHE A 105 7.76 -2.43 13.23
C PHE A 105 9.20 -2.09 12.83
N GLY A 106 10.19 -2.91 13.23
CA GLY A 106 11.57 -2.84 12.76
C GLY A 106 11.77 -3.48 11.38
N SER A 107 10.88 -4.40 10.98
CA SER A 107 10.99 -5.09 9.69
C SER A 107 10.76 -4.16 8.50
N SER A 108 11.45 -4.42 7.39
CA SER A 108 11.30 -3.65 6.15
C SER A 108 9.87 -3.74 5.59
N ALA A 109 9.21 -4.90 5.70
CA ALA A 109 7.83 -5.12 5.25
C ALA A 109 6.85 -4.19 5.97
N VAL A 110 6.91 -4.11 7.31
CA VAL A 110 6.04 -3.25 8.11
C VAL A 110 6.37 -1.76 7.88
N GLN A 111 7.65 -1.40 7.79
CA GLN A 111 8.06 -0.02 7.54
C GLN A 111 7.62 0.48 6.16
N ASN A 112 7.68 -0.36 5.13
CA ASN A 112 7.21 -0.03 3.79
C ASN A 112 5.70 0.16 3.77
N ALA A 113 4.94 -0.78 4.36
CA ALA A 113 3.49 -0.66 4.47
C ALA A 113 3.08 0.60 5.25
N ASP A 114 3.76 0.89 6.37
CA ASP A 114 3.53 2.09 7.16
C ASP A 114 3.80 3.39 6.38
N ALA A 115 4.89 3.43 5.60
CA ALA A 115 5.20 4.57 4.74
C ALA A 115 4.14 4.77 3.65
N LEU A 116 3.69 3.69 3.02
CA LEU A 116 2.64 3.70 2.00
C LEU A 116 1.29 4.17 2.56
N ILE A 117 0.88 3.66 3.73
CA ILE A 117 -0.33 4.09 4.42
C ILE A 117 -0.28 5.59 4.75
N LYS A 118 0.87 6.08 5.23
CA LYS A 118 1.07 7.50 5.52
C LYS A 118 0.97 8.36 4.26
N LEU A 119 1.58 7.95 3.15
CA LEU A 119 1.44 8.63 1.87
C LEU A 119 -0.02 8.69 1.42
N ARG A 120 -0.73 7.55 1.44
CA ARG A 120 -2.17 7.49 1.10
C ARG A 120 -2.98 8.45 1.96
N ASN A 121 -2.77 8.45 3.28
CA ASN A 121 -3.48 9.34 4.17
C ASN A 121 -3.20 10.81 3.87
N SER A 122 -1.95 11.16 3.52
CA SER A 122 -1.57 12.53 3.17
C SER A 122 -2.15 13.01 1.84
N VAL A 123 -2.31 12.14 0.84
CA VAL A 123 -2.99 12.53 -0.43
C VAL A 123 -4.50 12.61 -0.28
N VAL A 124 -5.13 11.74 0.52
CA VAL A 124 -6.58 11.75 0.76
C VAL A 124 -7.00 12.92 1.64
N HIS A 125 -6.21 13.21 2.68
CA HIS A 125 -6.46 14.31 3.62
C HIS A 125 -5.52 15.49 3.35
N PHE A 126 -5.25 15.78 2.07
CA PHE A 126 -4.31 16.81 1.68
C PHE A 126 -4.64 18.15 2.33
N ARG A 127 -3.64 18.76 2.97
CA ARG A 127 -3.70 20.09 3.55
C ARG A 127 -2.60 20.93 2.91
N PRO A 128 -2.94 21.96 2.11
CA PRO A 128 -1.93 22.86 1.58
C PRO A 128 -1.15 23.52 2.72
N GLU A 129 0.18 23.52 2.62
CA GLU A 129 1.06 24.25 3.55
C GLU A 129 1.49 25.57 2.89
N TRP A 130 1.48 26.67 3.65
CA TRP A 130 1.97 27.96 3.17
C TRP A 130 3.49 27.92 2.96
N PHE A 131 4.00 28.76 2.04
CA PHE A 131 5.44 28.92 1.83
C PHE A 131 6.11 29.39 3.14
N GLY A 132 6.87 28.49 3.77
CA GLY A 132 7.53 28.71 5.08
C GLY A 132 7.16 27.69 6.16
N GLU A 133 6.08 26.91 5.97
CA GLU A 133 5.56 25.96 6.96
C GLU A 133 5.52 24.50 6.44
N GLN A 134 6.40 24.14 5.49
CA GLN A 134 6.40 22.82 4.80
C GLN A 134 6.81 21.61 5.66
N GLN A 135 6.60 21.67 6.98
CA GLN A 135 7.13 20.69 7.92
C GLN A 135 6.54 19.29 7.71
N SER A 136 5.24 19.19 7.38
CA SER A 136 4.62 17.87 7.17
C SER A 136 5.01 17.27 5.82
N HIS A 137 5.09 18.10 4.76
CA HIS A 137 5.54 17.66 3.44
C HIS A 137 7.00 17.18 3.45
N GLU A 138 7.90 17.90 4.13
CA GLU A 138 9.29 17.48 4.31
C GLU A 138 9.41 16.19 5.13
N LYS A 139 8.63 16.07 6.21
CA LYS A 139 8.62 14.87 7.06
C LYS A 139 8.18 13.64 6.27
N LEU A 140 7.13 13.76 5.45
CA LEU A 140 6.69 12.68 4.58
C LEU A 140 7.74 12.37 3.50
N SER A 141 8.31 13.39 2.87
CA SER A 141 9.35 13.22 1.85
C SER A 141 10.56 12.46 2.39
N ARG A 142 11.07 12.82 3.57
CA ARG A 142 12.17 12.10 4.25
C ARG A 142 11.82 10.64 4.54
N ARG A 143 10.57 10.34 4.87
CA ARG A 143 10.12 8.97 5.14
C ARG A 143 10.08 8.09 3.89
N LEU A 144 9.74 8.70 2.74
CA LEU A 144 9.65 8.03 1.44
C LEU A 144 11.01 7.98 0.72
N GLN A 145 11.96 8.82 1.14
CA GLN A 145 13.30 8.86 0.59
C GLN A 145 13.93 7.47 0.59
N HIS A 146 14.64 7.14 -0.50
CA HIS A 146 15.32 5.86 -0.72
C HIS A 146 14.42 4.62 -0.88
N ARG A 147 13.09 4.77 -0.86
CA ARG A 147 12.17 3.65 -1.12
C ARG A 147 11.89 3.42 -2.60
N PHE A 148 11.89 4.50 -3.37
CA PHE A 148 11.70 4.52 -4.82
C PHE A 148 12.35 5.77 -5.42
N GLN A 149 12.44 5.84 -6.75
CA GLN A 149 12.97 6.99 -7.46
C GLN A 149 11.87 8.05 -7.70
N PRO A 150 12.18 9.35 -7.49
CA PRO A 150 11.26 10.43 -7.82
C PRO A 150 10.88 10.43 -9.30
N SER A 151 9.81 11.14 -9.63
CA SER A 151 9.37 11.38 -11.00
C SER A 151 10.52 11.99 -11.81
N PRO A 152 10.90 11.40 -12.95
CA PRO A 152 11.98 11.94 -13.79
C PRO A 152 11.63 13.33 -14.36
N PHE A 153 10.34 13.68 -14.38
CA PHE A 153 9.82 14.96 -14.84
C PHE A 153 9.85 16.07 -13.78
N LEU A 154 10.12 15.74 -12.51
CA LEU A 154 10.18 16.67 -11.38
C LEU A 154 11.46 16.45 -10.52
N PRO A 155 12.67 16.57 -11.09
CA PRO A 155 13.92 16.16 -10.43
C PRO A 155 14.36 17.07 -9.27
N ASN A 156 13.89 18.32 -9.23
CA ASN A 156 14.33 19.33 -8.26
C ASN A 156 13.27 19.63 -7.17
N GLU A 157 12.25 18.77 -7.04
CA GLU A 157 11.17 18.94 -6.06
C GLU A 157 11.30 17.95 -4.90
N LEU A 158 10.73 18.32 -3.75
CA LEU A 158 10.47 17.35 -2.69
C LEU A 158 9.56 16.24 -3.22
N LEU A 159 9.74 15.02 -2.71
CA LEU A 159 8.90 13.87 -3.07
C LEU A 159 7.42 14.20 -2.92
N PHE A 160 7.01 14.69 -1.75
CA PHE A 160 5.64 15.15 -1.52
C PHE A 160 5.56 16.68 -1.70
N PRO A 161 4.56 17.23 -2.42
CA PRO A 161 3.29 16.59 -2.81
C PRO A 161 3.21 15.98 -4.22
N ARG A 162 4.24 16.11 -5.07
CA ARG A 162 4.14 15.74 -6.50
C ARG A 162 5.16 14.74 -7.01
N SER A 163 6.44 14.95 -6.69
CA SER A 163 7.55 14.16 -7.27
C SER A 163 7.52 12.68 -6.88
N TRP A 164 6.68 12.27 -5.94
CA TRP A 164 6.41 10.87 -5.61
C TRP A 164 5.64 10.12 -6.72
N ALA A 165 4.92 10.81 -7.60
CA ALA A 165 4.16 10.19 -8.68
C ALA A 165 5.12 9.72 -9.79
N SER A 166 5.49 8.44 -9.75
CA SER A 166 6.38 7.81 -10.73
C SER A 166 6.08 6.33 -10.91
N ALA A 167 6.60 5.74 -12.00
CA ALA A 167 6.52 4.29 -12.20
C ALA A 167 7.30 3.54 -11.10
N SER A 168 8.42 4.10 -10.65
CA SER A 168 9.21 3.55 -9.54
C SER A 168 8.40 3.50 -8.23
N PHE A 169 7.66 4.57 -7.91
CA PHE A 169 6.72 4.57 -6.79
C PHE A 169 5.64 3.50 -6.98
N ALA A 170 5.01 3.47 -8.15
CA ALA A 170 3.87 2.60 -8.39
C ALA A 170 4.23 1.12 -8.24
N TYR A 171 5.40 0.73 -8.77
CA TYR A 171 5.96 -0.60 -8.58
C TYR A 171 6.29 -0.89 -7.11
N TRP A 172 6.99 0.04 -6.44
CA TRP A 172 7.32 -0.10 -5.02
C TRP A 172 6.09 -0.27 -4.13
N ALA A 173 5.02 0.47 -4.38
CA ALA A 173 3.78 0.41 -3.61
C ALA A 173 3.12 -0.98 -3.71
N VAL A 174 3.00 -1.52 -4.92
CA VAL A 174 2.44 -2.86 -5.14
C VAL A 174 3.32 -3.93 -4.47
N GLN A 175 4.63 -3.90 -4.69
CA GLN A 175 5.56 -4.84 -4.08
C GLN A 175 5.54 -4.78 -2.55
N SER A 176 5.44 -3.58 -1.99
CA SER A 176 5.36 -3.36 -0.54
C SER A 176 4.10 -3.98 0.07
N SER A 177 2.95 -3.84 -0.60
CA SER A 177 1.71 -4.48 -0.15
C SER A 177 1.78 -6.00 -0.23
N VAL A 178 2.28 -6.55 -1.34
CA VAL A 178 2.44 -8.01 -1.52
C VAL A 178 3.40 -8.58 -0.47
N ALA A 179 4.56 -7.95 -0.29
CA ALA A 179 5.58 -8.38 0.67
C ALA A 179 5.05 -8.33 2.11
N PHE A 180 4.29 -7.29 2.47
CA PHE A 180 3.67 -7.19 3.78
C PHE A 180 2.65 -8.31 4.02
N ILE A 181 1.75 -8.56 3.07
CA ILE A 181 0.74 -9.62 3.18
C ILE A 181 1.44 -10.98 3.31
N LYS A 182 2.39 -11.29 2.43
CA LYS A 182 3.15 -12.56 2.49
C LYS A 182 3.90 -12.73 3.80
N ASN A 183 4.58 -11.69 4.28
CA ASN A 183 5.28 -11.72 5.57
C ASN A 183 4.29 -11.97 6.73
N PHE A 184 3.14 -11.30 6.74
CA PHE A 184 2.12 -11.50 7.76
C PHE A 184 1.60 -12.96 7.76
N TYR A 185 1.26 -13.51 6.59
CA TYR A 185 0.79 -14.91 6.48
C TYR A 185 1.85 -15.92 6.94
N ALA A 186 3.12 -15.67 6.62
CA ALA A 186 4.23 -16.47 7.14
C ALA A 186 4.33 -16.40 8.68
N GLU A 187 4.16 -15.21 9.27
CA GLU A 187 4.24 -15.03 10.73
C GLU A 187 3.13 -15.75 11.50
N ILE A 188 1.93 -15.85 10.91
CA ILE A 188 0.79 -16.59 11.48
C ILE A 188 0.76 -18.08 11.09
N GLY A 189 1.74 -18.56 10.33
CA GLY A 189 1.87 -19.96 9.93
C GLY A 189 0.77 -20.46 8.97
N LEU A 190 0.24 -19.59 8.10
CA LEU A 190 -0.78 -19.94 7.12
C LEU A 190 -0.28 -19.74 5.67
N PRO A 191 -0.83 -20.51 4.70
CA PRO A 191 -0.61 -20.23 3.29
C PRO A 191 -1.10 -18.83 2.91
N CYS A 192 -0.32 -18.09 2.12
CA CYS A 192 -0.71 -16.77 1.68
C CYS A 192 -1.72 -16.88 0.52
N PRO A 193 -2.89 -16.21 0.58
CA PRO A 193 -3.88 -16.26 -0.49
C PRO A 193 -3.37 -15.64 -1.80
N LEU A 194 -2.30 -14.85 -1.76
CA LEU A 194 -1.68 -14.24 -2.93
C LEU A 194 -0.80 -15.20 -3.73
N ASP A 195 -0.32 -16.30 -3.15
CA ASP A 195 0.67 -17.16 -3.82
C ASP A 195 0.14 -17.74 -5.15
N GLN A 196 -1.15 -18.08 -5.20
CA GLN A 196 -1.82 -18.54 -6.44
C GLN A 196 -1.96 -17.46 -7.52
N PHE A 197 -1.68 -16.19 -7.20
CA PHE A 197 -1.78 -15.05 -8.10
C PHE A 197 -0.43 -14.43 -8.45
N ASP A 198 0.69 -15.01 -8.00
CA ASP A 198 2.03 -14.46 -8.22
C ASP A 198 2.32 -14.23 -9.70
N GLU A 199 2.05 -15.22 -10.56
CA GLU A 199 2.23 -15.09 -12.01
C GLU A 199 1.39 -13.96 -12.59
N LYS A 200 0.13 -13.84 -12.14
CA LYS A 200 -0.77 -12.79 -12.60
C LYS A 200 -0.31 -11.41 -12.16
N ILE A 201 0.16 -11.25 -10.93
CA ILE A 201 0.70 -9.99 -10.42
C ILE A 201 1.96 -9.62 -11.19
N ALA A 202 2.87 -10.58 -11.43
CA ALA A 202 4.09 -10.36 -12.20
C ALA A 202 3.79 -9.92 -13.64
N LEU A 203 2.87 -10.60 -14.32
CA LEU A 203 2.43 -10.25 -15.68
C LEU A 203 1.80 -8.86 -15.76
N LEU A 204 1.05 -8.45 -14.73
CA LEU A 204 0.44 -7.12 -14.70
C LEU A 204 1.43 -6.01 -14.39
N LEU A 205 2.54 -6.28 -13.71
CA LEU A 205 3.57 -5.27 -13.43
C LEU A 205 4.58 -5.12 -14.58
N ASN A 206 4.73 -6.16 -15.40
CA ASN A 206 5.61 -6.17 -16.57
C ASN A 206 4.82 -6.66 -17.80
N PRO A 207 3.90 -5.85 -18.36
CA PRO A 207 3.30 -6.18 -19.65
C PRO A 207 4.42 -6.21 -20.69
N ALA A 208 4.58 -7.36 -21.35
CA ALA A 208 5.57 -7.58 -22.39
C ALA A 208 5.42 -6.62 -23.58
#